data_AF-A0A8C9F8S1-F1
#
_entry.id   AF-A0A8C9F8S1-F1
#
_cell.length_a   1.000
_cell.length_b   1.000
_cell.length_c   1.000
_cell.angle_alpha   90.00
_cell.angle_beta   90.00
_cell.angle_gamma   90.00
#
_symmetry.space_group_name_H-M   'P 1'
#
loop_
_entity.id
_entity.type
_entity.pdbx_description
1 polymer ?
#
loop_
_entity_poly.entity_id
_entity_poly.type
_entity_poly.pdbx_seq_one_letter_code
_entity_poly.pdbx_strand_id
1 'polypeptide(L)'
;MGLQPLEFSDCYLDSPSFRERVRAHEAELEKTNKFIKDLLKDGKNLIAATKNLSAAQRKFAHSLRDFKFEFIGDAETDDERYIDASLHEFSNFLKNLEEQREILVSWFAPLCSNASFFVL
;
A
#
# COMPACT_ATOMS: atom_id res chain seq x y z
N MET A 1 -28.74 12.12 3.77
CA MET A 1 -29.91 11.82 2.90
C MET A 1 -29.41 11.73 1.47
N GLY A 2 -29.86 10.75 0.69
CA GLY A 2 -29.38 10.52 -0.68
C GLY A 2 -30.03 11.44 -1.71
N LEU A 3 -29.45 11.47 -2.92
CA LEU A 3 -30.03 12.18 -4.06
C LEU A 3 -31.28 11.46 -4.55
N GLN A 4 -32.31 12.23 -4.92
CA GLN A 4 -33.51 11.67 -5.55
C GLN A 4 -33.19 11.18 -6.97
N PRO A 5 -33.83 10.09 -7.45
CA PRO A 5 -33.66 9.62 -8.82
C PRO A 5 -33.98 10.72 -9.86
N LEU A 6 -33.27 10.66 -11.00
CA LEU A 6 -33.58 11.48 -12.17
C LEU A 6 -34.49 10.67 -13.09
N GLU A 7 -35.73 11.13 -13.27
CA GLU A 7 -36.69 10.47 -14.15
C GLU A 7 -36.61 11.02 -15.58
N PHE A 8 -36.61 10.13 -16.58
CA PHE A 8 -36.60 10.55 -17.98
C PHE A 8 -37.83 11.38 -18.36
N SER A 9 -38.99 11.11 -17.74
CA SER A 9 -40.22 11.87 -17.94
C SER A 9 -40.11 13.32 -17.47
N ASP A 10 -39.22 13.65 -16.54
CA ASP A 10 -39.08 15.02 -16.04
C ASP A 10 -38.19 15.89 -16.96
N CYS A 11 -37.44 15.25 -17.85
CA CYS A 11 -36.49 15.90 -18.74
C CYS A 11 -37.19 16.83 -19.75
N TYR A 12 -38.34 16.42 -20.31
CA TYR A 12 -39.04 17.24 -21.32
C TYR A 12 -39.62 18.55 -20.74
N LEU A 13 -39.90 18.59 -19.44
CA LEU A 13 -40.42 19.78 -18.76
C LEU A 13 -39.32 20.81 -18.46
N ASP A 14 -38.04 20.39 -18.45
CA ASP A 14 -36.86 21.17 -18.04
C ASP A 14 -37.12 22.10 -16.85
N SER A 15 -37.86 21.60 -15.85
CA SER A 15 -38.30 22.44 -14.74
C SER A 15 -37.09 22.92 -13.92
N PRO A 16 -37.16 24.12 -13.31
CA PRO A 16 -36.07 24.60 -12.46
C PRO A 16 -35.65 23.61 -11.36
N SER A 17 -36.62 22.89 -10.79
CA SER A 17 -36.37 21.87 -9.77
C SER A 17 -35.68 20.62 -10.34
N PHE A 18 -35.99 20.21 -11.57
CA PHE A 18 -35.28 19.13 -12.26
C PHE A 18 -33.82 19.52 -12.52
N ARG A 19 -33.57 20.75 -13.01
CA ARG A 19 -32.19 21.25 -13.23
C ARG A 19 -31.39 21.35 -11.94
N GLU A 20 -32.02 21.66 -10.82
CA GLU A 20 -31.38 21.63 -9.51
C GLU A 20 -31.00 20.20 -9.09
N ARG A 21 -31.88 19.21 -9.31
CA ARG A 21 -31.54 17.79 -9.08
C ARG A 21 -30.37 17.34 -9.95
N VAL A 22 -30.36 17.68 -11.24
CA VAL A 22 -29.24 17.36 -12.16
C VAL A 22 -27.93 17.96 -11.63
N ARG A 23 -27.92 19.25 -11.29
CA ARG A 23 -26.72 19.90 -10.72
C ARG A 23 -26.24 19.25 -9.43
N ALA A 24 -27.15 18.78 -8.58
CA ALA A 24 -26.79 18.06 -7.36
C ALA A 24 -26.11 16.70 -7.67
N HIS A 25 -26.59 15.97 -8.67
CA HIS A 25 -25.94 14.75 -9.16
C HIS A 25 -24.56 15.01 -9.76
N GLU A 26 -24.42 16.03 -10.61
CA GLU A 26 -23.14 16.46 -11.17
C GLU A 26 -22.13 16.83 -10.06
N ALA A 27 -22.57 17.57 -9.05
CA ALA A 27 -21.73 17.96 -7.93
C ALA A 27 -21.25 16.76 -7.09
N GLU A 28 -22.12 15.78 -6.82
CA GLU A 28 -21.71 14.57 -6.10
C GLU A 28 -20.82 13.66 -6.94
N LEU A 29 -21.01 13.60 -8.27
CA LEU A 29 -20.09 12.90 -9.18
C LEU A 29 -18.69 13.53 -9.14
N GLU A 30 -18.59 14.86 -9.24
CA GLU A 30 -17.30 15.56 -9.20
C GLU A 30 -16.57 15.33 -7.86
N LYS A 31 -17.31 15.43 -6.76
CA LYS A 31 -16.80 15.14 -5.41
C LYS A 31 -16.32 13.70 -5.27
N THR A 32 -17.06 12.74 -5.80
CA THR A 32 -16.71 11.31 -5.78
C THR A 32 -15.46 11.05 -6.63
N ASN A 33 -15.37 11.66 -7.81
CA ASN A 33 -14.19 11.57 -8.68
C ASN A 33 -12.94 12.09 -7.97
N LYS A 34 -13.04 13.27 -7.33
CA LYS A 34 -11.95 13.83 -6.52
C LYS A 34 -11.54 12.89 -5.38
N PHE A 35 -12.50 12.37 -4.61
CA PHE A 35 -12.22 11.44 -3.52
C PHE A 35 -11.50 10.18 -4.00
N ILE A 36 -11.94 9.59 -5.12
CA ILE A 36 -11.29 8.40 -5.70
C ILE A 36 -9.86 8.73 -6.12
N LYS A 37 -9.61 9.89 -6.75
CA LYS A 37 -8.25 10.32 -7.13
C LYS A 37 -7.33 10.47 -5.91
N ASP A 38 -7.83 11.07 -4.84
CA ASP A 38 -7.07 11.22 -3.60
C ASP A 38 -6.79 9.86 -2.95
N LEU A 39 -7.78 8.97 -2.90
CA LEU A 39 -7.61 7.61 -2.39
C LEU A 39 -6.59 6.80 -3.19
N LEU A 40 -6.56 6.94 -4.52
CA LEU A 40 -5.55 6.31 -5.37
C LEU A 40 -4.15 6.86 -5.13
N LYS A 41 -4.04 8.16 -4.87
CA LYS A 41 -2.77 8.78 -4.49
C LYS A 41 -2.27 8.23 -3.16
N ASP A 42 -3.14 8.10 -2.18
CA ASP A 42 -2.81 7.51 -0.88
C ASP A 42 -2.37 6.04 -1.02
N GLY A 43 -3.07 5.24 -1.83
CA GLY A 43 -2.68 3.87 -2.14
C GLY A 43 -1.28 3.77 -2.78
N LYS A 44 -0.95 4.67 -3.72
CA LYS A 44 0.39 4.74 -4.32
C LYS A 44 1.46 5.09 -3.30
N ASN A 45 1.18 6.05 -2.41
CA ASN A 45 2.10 6.44 -1.34
C ASN A 45 2.34 5.30 -0.35
N LEU A 46 1.28 4.55 -0.01
CA LEU A 46 1.38 3.37 0.85
C LEU A 46 2.30 2.32 0.22
N ILE A 47 2.10 1.97 -1.06
CA ILE A 47 2.97 1.03 -1.78
C ILE A 47 4.44 1.49 -1.76
N ALA A 48 4.70 2.78 -1.98
CA ALA A 48 6.05 3.33 -1.95
C ALA A 48 6.69 3.22 -0.56
N ALA A 49 5.95 3.55 0.50
CA ALA A 49 6.41 3.42 1.88
C ALA A 49 6.71 1.94 2.23
N THR A 50 5.85 1.01 1.82
CA THR A 50 6.07 -0.43 2.02
C THR A 50 7.34 -0.91 1.32
N LYS A 51 7.60 -0.47 0.09
CA LYS A 51 8.85 -0.79 -0.64
C LYS A 51 10.10 -0.29 0.09
N ASN A 52 10.04 0.93 0.63
CA ASN A 52 11.15 1.50 1.42
C ASN A 52 11.39 0.71 2.71
N LEU A 53 10.32 0.32 3.40
CA LEU A 53 10.39 -0.53 4.58
C LEU A 53 11.03 -1.89 4.23
N SER A 54 10.62 -2.51 3.13
CA SER A 54 11.20 -3.77 2.66
C SER A 54 12.69 -3.65 2.36
N ALA A 55 13.11 -2.57 1.68
CA ALA A 55 14.52 -2.32 1.42
C ALA A 55 15.32 -2.16 2.72
N ALA A 56 14.79 -1.42 3.70
CA ALA A 56 15.43 -1.24 5.00
C ALA A 56 15.54 -2.55 5.79
N GLN A 57 14.48 -3.37 5.81
CA GLN A 57 14.50 -4.67 6.50
C GLN A 57 15.45 -5.66 5.85
N ARG A 58 15.56 -5.70 4.51
CA ARG A 58 16.58 -6.52 3.82
C ARG A 58 18.00 -6.10 4.16
N LYS A 59 18.25 -4.79 4.19
CA LYS A 59 19.55 -4.25 4.58
C LYS A 59 19.90 -4.66 6.01
N PHE A 60 18.94 -4.54 6.93
CA PHE A 60 19.13 -4.96 8.33
C PHE A 60 19.38 -6.47 8.45
N ALA A 61 18.62 -7.30 7.76
CA ALA A 61 18.84 -8.75 7.70
C ALA A 61 20.24 -9.09 7.14
N HIS A 62 20.73 -8.34 6.15
CA HIS A 62 22.09 -8.51 5.65
C HIS A 62 23.14 -8.13 6.70
N SER A 63 22.96 -7.00 7.40
CA SER A 63 23.87 -6.61 8.50
C SER A 63 23.91 -7.64 9.63
N LEU A 64 22.78 -8.26 9.96
CA LEU A 64 22.73 -9.36 10.94
C LEU A 64 23.48 -10.60 10.46
N ARG A 65 23.38 -10.94 9.18
CA ARG A 65 24.07 -12.09 8.58
C ARG A 65 25.58 -11.89 8.47
N ASP A 66 26.00 -10.65 8.21
CA ASP A 66 27.40 -10.30 8.00
C ASP A 66 28.10 -9.94 9.31
N PHE A 67 27.34 -9.81 10.41
CA PHE A 67 27.90 -9.65 11.73
C PHE A 67 28.83 -10.83 12.03
N LYS A 68 30.03 -10.52 12.50
CA LYS A 68 31.00 -11.50 12.99
C LYS A 68 31.63 -10.93 14.24
N PHE A 69 31.80 -11.78 15.24
CA PHE A 69 32.58 -11.41 16.41
C PHE A 69 34.05 -11.24 16.03
N GLU A 70 34.65 -10.14 16.46
CA GLU A 70 36.10 -10.06 16.60
C GLU A 70 36.45 -10.73 17.94
N PHE A 71 36.83 -12.01 17.88
CA PHE A 71 37.21 -12.76 19.08
C PHE A 71 38.67 -12.50 19.47
N ILE A 72 38.94 -12.53 20.78
CA ILE A 72 40.27 -12.32 21.37
C ILE A 72 40.83 -13.69 21.77
N GLY A 73 41.98 -14.08 21.19
CA GLY A 73 42.62 -15.38 21.43
C GLY A 73 42.53 -16.31 20.21
N ASP A 74 42.83 -17.59 20.40
CA ASP A 74 43.01 -18.56 19.31
C ASP A 74 41.72 -19.33 18.93
N ALA A 75 40.61 -19.11 19.62
CA ALA A 75 39.34 -19.81 19.39
C ALA A 75 38.12 -19.00 19.83
N GLU A 76 37.00 -19.25 19.17
CA GLU A 76 35.68 -18.69 19.47
C GLU A 76 35.03 -19.42 20.66
N THR A 77 34.36 -18.68 21.54
CA THR A 77 33.63 -19.22 22.70
C THR A 77 32.27 -19.81 22.29
N ASP A 78 31.71 -20.69 23.13
CA ASP A 78 30.37 -21.26 22.87
C ASP A 78 29.26 -20.19 22.84
N ASP A 79 29.39 -19.13 23.65
CA ASP A 79 28.44 -18.02 23.66
C ASP A 79 28.50 -17.20 22.36
N GLU A 80 29.70 -16.91 21.85
CA GLU A 80 29.89 -16.22 20.56
C GLU A 80 29.28 -17.03 19.40
N ARG A 81 29.53 -18.35 19.38
CA ARG A 81 28.93 -19.27 18.39
C ARG A 81 27.40 -19.29 18.49
N TYR A 82 26.86 -19.29 19.70
CA TYR A 82 25.41 -19.28 19.92
C TYR A 82 24.77 -17.97 19.47
N ILE A 83 25.41 -16.83 19.74
CA ILE A 83 24.91 -15.53 19.31
C ILE A 83 25.00 -15.40 17.77
N ASP A 84 26.10 -15.80 17.15
CA ASP A 84 26.26 -15.79 15.68
C ASP A 84 25.16 -16.61 14.99
N ALA A 85 24.92 -17.83 15.47
CA ALA A 85 23.84 -18.69 14.98
C ALA A 85 22.46 -18.03 15.14
N SER A 86 22.20 -17.40 16.29
CA SER A 86 20.93 -16.71 16.57
C SER A 86 20.70 -15.52 15.64
N LEU A 87 21.74 -14.72 15.35
CA LEU A 87 21.66 -13.59 14.43
C LEU A 87 21.42 -14.05 12.98
N HIS A 88 22.04 -15.16 12.57
CA HIS A 88 21.84 -15.74 11.26
C HIS A 88 20.41 -16.25 11.07
N GLU A 89 19.86 -16.95 12.07
CA GLU A 89 18.48 -17.41 12.10
C GLU A 89 17.50 -16.24 12.02
N PHE A 90 17.74 -15.18 12.80
CA PHE A 90 16.90 -13.99 12.75
C PHE A 90 16.97 -13.26 11.40
N SER A 91 18.15 -13.19 10.77
CA SER A 91 18.31 -12.70 9.40
C SER A 91 17.45 -13.48 8.41
N ASN A 92 17.45 -14.82 8.50
CA ASN A 92 16.69 -15.68 7.60
C ASN A 92 15.19 -15.51 7.81
N PHE A 93 14.75 -15.38 9.06
CA PHE A 93 13.36 -15.05 9.39
C PHE A 93 12.92 -13.74 8.75
N LEU A 94 13.72 -12.67 8.87
CA LEU A 94 13.41 -11.37 8.27
C LEU A 94 13.34 -11.45 6.73
N LYS A 95 14.21 -12.22 6.09
CA LYS A 95 14.14 -12.42 4.63
C LYS A 95 12.85 -13.09 4.20
N ASN A 96 12.45 -14.17 4.85
CA ASN A 96 11.20 -14.87 4.56
C ASN A 96 9.99 -13.96 4.76
N LEU A 97 10.00 -13.14 5.82
CA LEU A 97 8.95 -12.13 6.06
C LEU A 97 8.84 -11.14 4.89
N GLU A 98 9.97 -10.65 4.37
CA GLU A 98 9.99 -9.71 3.25
C GLU A 98 9.55 -10.33 1.93
N GLU A 99 9.80 -11.62 1.71
CA GLU A 99 9.27 -12.34 0.54
C GLU A 99 7.73 -12.38 0.56
N GLN A 100 7.13 -12.64 1.73
CA GLN A 100 5.67 -12.61 1.88
C GLN A 100 5.10 -11.21 1.65
N ARG A 101 5.81 -10.16 2.11
CA ARG A 101 5.37 -8.79 1.90
C ARG A 101 5.45 -8.38 0.42
N GLU A 102 6.45 -8.83 -0.33
CA GLU A 102 6.53 -8.56 -1.76
C GLU A 102 5.33 -9.11 -2.54
N ILE A 103 4.87 -10.31 -2.17
CA ILE A 103 3.66 -10.90 -2.76
C ILE A 103 2.46 -9.98 -2.52
N LEU A 104 2.27 -9.51 -1.28
CA LEU A 104 1.16 -8.63 -0.92
C LEU A 104 1.21 -7.30 -1.68
N VAL A 105 2.40 -6.71 -1.84
CA VAL A 105 2.59 -5.49 -2.63
C VAL A 105 2.29 -5.74 -4.12
N SER A 106 2.64 -6.91 -4.65
CA SER A 106 2.38 -7.25 -6.05
C SER A 106 0.88 -7.36 -6.36
N TRP A 107 0.05 -7.77 -5.38
CA TRP A 107 -1.40 -7.84 -5.53
C TRP A 107 -2.07 -6.46 -5.50
N PHE A 108 -1.46 -5.49 -4.82
CA PHE A 108 -1.99 -4.13 -4.73
C PHE A 108 -1.72 -3.28 -5.98
N ALA A 109 -0.65 -3.55 -6.72
CA ALA A 109 -0.29 -2.75 -7.90
C ALA A 109 -1.35 -2.77 -9.03
N PRO A 110 -1.98 -3.91 -9.38
CA PRO A 110 -3.08 -3.96 -10.34
C PRO A 110 -4.33 -3.22 -9.87
N LEU A 111 -4.65 -3.26 -8.57
CA LEU A 111 -5.80 -2.55 -7.99
C LEU A 111 -5.68 -1.04 -8.21
N CYS A 112 -4.52 -0.46 -7.92
CA CYS A 112 -4.28 0.97 -8.13
C CYS A 112 -4.22 1.36 -9.63
N SER A 113 -3.87 0.41 -10.51
CA SER A 113 -3.80 0.64 -11.96
C SER A 113 -5.19 0.56 -12.60
N ASN A 114 -5.99 -0.44 -12.24
CA ASN A 114 -7.32 -0.70 -12.81
C ASN A 114 -8.39 0.25 -12.26
N ALA A 115 -8.24 0.76 -11.04
CA ALA A 115 -9.17 1.76 -10.51
C ALA A 115 -9.14 3.09 -11.29
N SER A 116 -8.09 3.36 -12.07
CA SER A 116 -8.06 4.52 -12.99
C SER A 116 -9.08 4.40 -14.13
N PHE A 117 -9.53 3.18 -14.46
CA PHE A 117 -10.53 2.93 -15.51
C PHE A 117 -11.96 3.25 -15.07
N PHE A 118 -12.24 3.27 -13.76
CA PHE A 118 -13.56 3.58 -13.19
C PHE A 118 -13.81 5.10 -13.01
N VAL A 119 -12.85 5.94 -13.40
CA VAL A 119 -12.89 7.40 -13.24
C VAL A 119 -13.31 8.12 -14.55
N LEU A 120 -13.66 7.36 -15.59
CA LEU A 120 -14.21 7.87 -16.86
C LEU A 120 -15.72 7.73 -16.90
#